data_AF-A0A943QHH9-F1
#
_entry.id   AF-A0A943QHH9-F1
#
_cell.length_a   1.000
_cell.length_b   1.000
_cell.length_c   1.000
_cell.angle_alpha   90.00
_cell.angle_beta   90.00
_cell.angle_gamma   90.00
#
_symmetry.space_group_name_H-M   'P 1'
#
loop_
_entity.id
_entity.type
_entity.pdbx_description
1 polymer ?
#
loop_
_entity_poly.entity_id
_entity_poly.type
_entity_poly.pdbx_seq_one_letter_code
_entity_poly.pdbx_strand_id
1 'polypeptide(L)'
;SLKEAIKAVVDGIKKAELDFDIKGNVIISCMRSMSLDHVYDSIEAGKEFIGQGVSAIDLAAVENKGFAVDYVDAINLAKGYGYKVTIHAGETGFAENVIDAINLLGAERIGHGFYIYKSKEAYDLVKEKSVTLEVCPKSNIDTKAVDSYKNHPFYKYYKDGINISISTDNRTVSNITLSEELESIFNTFNLTLDEYNDIYSRSVKSAFCDDQTKEWLLTFVN
;
A
#
# COMPACT_ATOMS: atom_id res chain seq x y z
N SER A 1 15.18 -18.36 -11.01
CA SER A 1 14.11 -18.86 -10.12
C SER A 1 13.46 -17.68 -9.40
N LEU A 2 12.32 -17.87 -8.71
CA LEU A 2 11.69 -16.79 -7.91
C LEU A 2 12.64 -16.26 -6.84
N LYS A 3 13.36 -17.15 -6.14
CA LYS A 3 14.34 -16.79 -5.12
C LYS A 3 15.47 -15.91 -5.67
N GLU A 4 16.02 -16.26 -6.83
CA GLU A 4 17.07 -15.45 -7.47
C GLU A 4 16.57 -14.06 -7.86
N ALA A 5 15.32 -13.95 -8.34
CA ALA A 5 14.72 -12.67 -8.68
C ALA A 5 14.51 -11.80 -7.43
N ILE A 6 13.95 -12.37 -6.36
CA ILE A 6 13.76 -11.66 -5.08
C ILE A 6 15.11 -11.21 -4.51
N LYS A 7 16.10 -12.10 -4.50
CA LYS A 7 17.46 -11.77 -4.06
C LYS A 7 18.05 -10.60 -4.84
N ALA A 8 17.94 -10.62 -6.17
CA ALA A 8 18.48 -9.57 -7.02
C ALA A 8 17.85 -8.20 -6.72
N VAL A 9 16.53 -8.15 -6.48
CA VAL A 9 15.84 -6.90 -6.09
C VAL A 9 16.31 -6.43 -4.71
N VAL A 10 16.34 -7.33 -3.73
CA VAL A 10 16.79 -7.01 -2.36
C VAL A 10 18.24 -6.51 -2.34
N ASP A 11 19.15 -7.17 -3.06
CA ASP A 11 20.55 -6.74 -3.19
C ASP A 11 20.65 -5.36 -3.85
N GLY A 12 19.81 -5.09 -4.86
CA GLY A 12 19.75 -3.79 -5.54
C GLY A 12 19.32 -2.67 -4.61
N ILE A 13 18.30 -2.90 -3.78
CA ILE A 13 17.87 -1.94 -2.75
C ILE A 13 18.97 -1.72 -1.72
N LYS A 14 19.59 -2.78 -1.19
CA LYS A 14 20.71 -2.66 -0.24
C LYS A 14 21.87 -1.86 -0.80
N LYS A 15 22.20 -2.07 -2.08
CA LYS A 15 23.23 -1.27 -2.75
C LYS A 15 22.81 0.20 -2.84
N ALA A 16 21.56 0.48 -3.18
CA ALA A 16 21.07 1.85 -3.24
C ALA A 16 21.11 2.56 -1.87
N GLU A 17 20.88 1.86 -0.76
CA GLU A 17 21.04 2.43 0.59
C GLU A 17 22.50 2.77 0.96
N LEU A 18 23.49 2.22 0.25
CA LEU A 18 24.90 2.60 0.42
C LEU A 18 25.25 3.84 -0.39
N ASP A 19 24.61 4.01 -1.55
CA ASP A 19 24.89 5.07 -2.51
C ASP A 19 24.03 6.33 -2.28
N PHE A 20 22.86 6.19 -1.64
CA PHE A 20 21.87 7.24 -1.45
C PHE A 20 21.29 7.23 -0.03
N ASP A 21 20.86 8.40 0.45
CA ASP A 21 20.22 8.56 1.77
C ASP A 21 18.75 8.12 1.74
N ILE A 22 18.53 6.84 1.48
CA ILE A 22 17.21 6.22 1.40
C ILE A 22 17.16 4.92 2.20
N LYS A 23 15.95 4.53 2.56
CA LYS A 23 15.64 3.19 3.09
C LYS A 23 14.60 2.52 2.23
N GLY A 24 14.78 1.22 1.97
CA GLY A 24 13.92 0.45 1.07
C GLY A 24 13.64 -0.94 1.60
N ASN A 25 12.36 -1.32 1.54
CA ASN A 25 11.92 -2.69 1.73
C ASN A 25 11.11 -3.14 0.50
N VAL A 26 11.01 -4.45 0.33
CA VAL A 26 10.35 -5.12 -0.78
C VAL A 26 9.07 -5.77 -0.27
N ILE A 27 7.99 -5.61 -1.04
CA ILE A 27 6.72 -6.31 -0.86
C ILE A 27 6.61 -7.35 -1.97
N ILE A 28 6.31 -8.59 -1.61
CA ILE A 28 6.01 -9.64 -2.58
C ILE A 28 4.56 -9.44 -3.03
N SER A 29 4.36 -8.88 -4.23
CA SER A 29 3.02 -8.67 -4.79
C SER A 29 2.63 -9.86 -5.67
N CYS A 30 1.59 -10.57 -5.25
CA CYS A 30 1.05 -11.73 -5.94
C CYS A 30 -0.10 -11.30 -6.85
N MET A 31 -0.07 -11.75 -8.10
CA MET A 31 -1.08 -11.37 -9.09
C MET A 31 -2.31 -12.29 -8.96
N ARG A 32 -3.49 -11.72 -8.68
CA ARG A 32 -4.76 -12.48 -8.60
C ARG A 32 -5.17 -13.14 -9.91
N SER A 33 -4.57 -12.75 -11.03
CA SER A 33 -4.77 -13.37 -12.35
C SER A 33 -3.96 -14.66 -12.54
N MET A 34 -3.05 -14.99 -11.62
CA MET A 34 -2.26 -16.23 -11.64
C MET A 34 -2.92 -17.30 -10.75
N SER A 35 -2.47 -18.55 -10.89
CA SER A 35 -2.97 -19.65 -10.05
C SER A 35 -2.61 -19.45 -8.57
N LEU A 36 -3.40 -20.03 -7.68
CA LEU A 36 -3.12 -20.00 -6.25
C LEU A 36 -1.76 -20.67 -5.92
N ASP A 37 -1.35 -21.68 -6.68
CA ASP A 37 -0.01 -22.30 -6.57
C ASP A 37 1.11 -21.28 -6.75
N HIS A 38 0.96 -20.32 -7.68
CA HIS A 38 1.96 -19.26 -7.85
C HIS A 38 2.03 -18.30 -6.65
N VAL A 39 0.92 -18.10 -5.95
CA VAL A 39 0.90 -17.32 -4.70
C VAL A 39 1.68 -18.06 -3.62
N TYR A 40 1.45 -19.36 -3.45
CA TYR A 40 2.20 -20.20 -2.52
C TYR A 40 3.70 -20.22 -2.87
N ASP A 41 4.06 -20.41 -4.14
CA ASP A 41 5.45 -20.40 -4.60
C ASP A 41 6.15 -19.06 -4.29
N SER A 42 5.44 -17.94 -4.44
CA SER A 42 5.98 -16.60 -4.15
C SER A 42 6.19 -16.39 -2.65
N ILE A 43 5.24 -16.82 -1.82
CA ILE A 43 5.34 -16.79 -0.35
C ILE A 43 6.54 -17.63 0.11
N GLU A 44 6.65 -18.86 -0.39
CA GLU A 44 7.72 -19.79 -0.07
C GLU A 44 9.09 -19.29 -0.52
N ALA A 45 9.17 -18.65 -1.69
CA ALA A 45 10.41 -18.08 -2.19
C ALA A 45 10.86 -16.87 -1.36
N GLY A 46 9.95 -15.99 -0.96
CA GLY A 46 10.30 -14.77 -0.24
C GLY A 46 10.62 -14.97 1.24
N LYS A 47 10.19 -16.08 1.86
CA LYS A 47 10.24 -16.25 3.33
C LYS A 47 11.64 -16.15 3.92
N GLU A 48 12.65 -16.58 3.17
CA GLU A 48 14.06 -16.52 3.60
C GLU A 48 14.62 -15.09 3.62
N PHE A 49 13.96 -14.14 2.95
CA PHE A 49 14.36 -12.74 2.86
C PHE A 49 13.61 -11.83 3.84
N ILE A 50 12.68 -12.37 4.64
CA ILE A 50 12.00 -11.62 5.70
C ILE A 50 13.05 -11.13 6.71
N GLY A 51 12.98 -9.84 7.05
CA GLY A 51 13.99 -9.19 7.91
C GLY A 51 15.34 -8.96 7.22
N GLN A 52 15.47 -9.33 5.95
CA GLN A 52 16.65 -9.08 5.13
C GLN A 52 16.36 -8.15 3.94
N GLY A 53 15.18 -7.54 3.90
CA GLY A 53 14.75 -6.62 2.84
C GLY A 53 13.34 -6.90 2.33
N VAL A 54 12.79 -8.10 2.55
CA VAL A 54 11.35 -8.36 2.33
C VAL A 54 10.60 -8.10 3.62
N SER A 55 9.46 -7.39 3.55
CA SER A 55 8.67 -7.03 4.73
C SER A 55 7.20 -7.44 4.66
N ALA A 56 6.61 -7.53 3.47
CA ALA A 56 5.18 -7.78 3.33
C ALA A 56 4.81 -8.62 2.11
N ILE A 57 3.56 -9.09 2.12
CA ILE A 57 2.85 -9.72 1.00
C ILE A 57 1.71 -8.79 0.56
N ASP A 58 1.41 -8.81 -0.74
CA ASP A 58 0.30 -8.10 -1.37
C ASP A 58 -0.45 -8.98 -2.38
N LEU A 59 -1.72 -8.65 -2.63
CA LEU A 59 -2.53 -9.19 -3.72
C LEU A 59 -2.92 -8.04 -4.65
N ALA A 60 -2.50 -8.11 -5.91
CA ALA A 60 -2.76 -7.10 -6.95
C ALA A 60 -3.43 -7.71 -8.19
N ALA A 61 -3.43 -6.98 -9.30
CA ALA A 61 -4.15 -7.28 -10.54
C ALA A 61 -5.68 -7.09 -10.44
N VAL A 62 -6.45 -7.64 -11.38
CA VAL A 62 -7.91 -7.44 -11.49
C VAL A 62 -8.59 -7.70 -10.14
N GLU A 63 -9.41 -6.75 -9.73
CA GLU A 63 -10.19 -6.80 -8.50
C GLU A 63 -11.60 -7.35 -8.78
N ASN A 64 -11.82 -8.63 -8.48
CA ASN A 64 -13.15 -9.25 -8.53
C ASN A 64 -13.86 -9.10 -7.19
N LYS A 65 -15.19 -9.03 -7.17
CA LYS A 65 -15.94 -9.00 -5.91
C LYS A 65 -15.72 -10.30 -5.11
N GLY A 66 -15.39 -10.19 -3.83
CA GLY A 66 -15.26 -11.33 -2.90
C GLY A 66 -13.98 -12.16 -3.09
N PHE A 67 -12.95 -11.63 -3.78
CA PHE A 67 -11.74 -12.39 -4.08
C PHE A 67 -11.02 -12.89 -2.83
N ALA A 68 -11.14 -12.19 -1.70
CA ALA A 68 -10.34 -12.44 -0.51
C ALA A 68 -10.53 -13.86 0.05
N VAL A 69 -11.73 -14.44 -0.09
CA VAL A 69 -12.04 -15.79 0.39
C VAL A 69 -11.08 -16.84 -0.18
N ASP A 70 -10.66 -16.68 -1.43
CA ASP A 70 -9.80 -17.64 -2.13
C ASP A 70 -8.34 -17.65 -1.61
N TYR A 71 -7.93 -16.60 -0.89
CA TYR A 71 -6.54 -16.40 -0.46
C TYR A 71 -6.33 -16.51 1.05
N VAL A 72 -7.36 -16.84 1.83
CA VAL A 72 -7.28 -16.89 3.30
C VAL A 72 -6.15 -17.81 3.77
N ASP A 73 -6.07 -19.04 3.24
CA ASP A 73 -5.05 -20.01 3.65
C ASP A 73 -3.64 -19.57 3.23
N ALA A 74 -3.49 -19.02 2.03
CA ALA A 74 -2.21 -18.51 1.53
C ALA A 74 -1.71 -17.33 2.37
N ILE A 75 -2.57 -16.35 2.66
CA ILE A 75 -2.19 -15.20 3.47
C ILE A 75 -1.94 -15.60 4.93
N ASN A 76 -2.68 -16.56 5.48
CA ASN A 76 -2.40 -17.11 6.81
C ASN A 76 -1.04 -17.81 6.86
N LEU A 77 -0.65 -18.55 5.81
CA LEU A 77 0.69 -19.12 5.68
C LEU A 77 1.76 -18.01 5.67
N ALA A 78 1.57 -16.96 4.86
CA ALA A 78 2.49 -15.83 4.81
C ALA A 78 2.65 -15.16 6.18
N LYS A 79 1.54 -14.89 6.88
CA LYS A 79 1.57 -14.34 8.24
C LYS A 79 2.30 -15.27 9.21
N GLY A 80 2.14 -16.60 9.06
CA GLY A 80 2.87 -17.61 9.82
C GLY A 80 4.39 -17.55 9.64
N TYR A 81 4.87 -17.06 8.49
CA TYR A 81 6.29 -16.79 8.24
C TYR A 81 6.76 -15.41 8.70
N GLY A 82 5.84 -14.51 9.08
CA GLY A 82 6.16 -13.17 9.56
C GLY A 82 6.01 -12.06 8.52
N TYR A 83 5.37 -12.32 7.37
CA TYR A 83 5.01 -11.25 6.44
C TYR A 83 3.98 -10.31 7.06
N LYS A 84 4.19 -9.01 6.87
CA LYS A 84 3.14 -7.99 6.99
C LYS A 84 2.18 -8.08 5.82
N VAL A 85 0.97 -7.54 5.96
CA VAL A 85 -0.07 -7.68 4.92
C VAL A 85 -0.57 -6.32 4.46
N THR A 86 -0.44 -6.04 3.16
CA THR A 86 -1.22 -5.02 2.44
C THR A 86 -2.01 -5.71 1.34
N ILE A 87 -3.14 -5.15 0.90
CA ILE A 87 -3.98 -5.76 -0.13
C ILE A 87 -4.55 -4.66 -1.02
N HIS A 88 -4.41 -4.75 -2.35
CA HIS A 88 -5.17 -3.90 -3.26
C HIS A 88 -6.66 -4.25 -3.16
N ALA A 89 -7.47 -3.30 -2.67
CA ALA A 89 -8.90 -3.47 -2.51
C ALA A 89 -9.64 -2.13 -2.52
N GLY A 90 -10.89 -2.14 -3.00
CA GLY A 90 -11.72 -0.96 -3.09
C GLY A 90 -11.25 0.03 -4.17
N GLU A 91 -10.52 -0.42 -5.18
CA GLU A 91 -10.06 0.42 -6.30
C GLU A 91 -11.08 0.44 -7.43
N THR A 92 -11.73 -0.70 -7.74
CA THR A 92 -12.60 -0.84 -8.92
C THR A 92 -14.10 -0.84 -8.62
N GLY A 93 -14.49 -0.40 -7.42
CA GLY A 93 -15.90 -0.18 -7.05
C GLY A 93 -16.45 -1.08 -5.95
N PHE A 94 -15.69 -2.08 -5.51
CA PHE A 94 -16.12 -3.08 -4.52
C PHE A 94 -15.61 -2.72 -3.12
N ALA A 95 -16.32 -1.85 -2.40
CA ALA A 95 -15.93 -1.48 -1.03
C ALA A 95 -15.97 -2.67 -0.06
N GLU A 96 -16.76 -3.71 -0.35
CA GLU A 96 -16.80 -4.95 0.44
C GLU A 96 -15.47 -5.70 0.42
N ASN A 97 -14.68 -5.59 -0.66
CA ASN A 97 -13.35 -6.20 -0.70
C ASN A 97 -12.40 -5.58 0.33
N VAL A 98 -12.60 -4.31 0.72
CA VAL A 98 -11.83 -3.69 1.80
C VAL A 98 -12.18 -4.32 3.14
N ILE A 99 -13.47 -4.60 3.37
CA ILE A 99 -13.95 -5.28 4.58
C ILE A 99 -13.34 -6.68 4.66
N ASP A 100 -13.40 -7.44 3.56
CA ASP A 100 -12.86 -8.79 3.52
C ASP A 100 -11.34 -8.82 3.62
N ALA A 101 -10.63 -7.89 2.99
CA ALA A 101 -9.18 -7.77 3.13
C ALA A 101 -8.75 -7.54 4.59
N ILE A 102 -9.48 -6.69 5.32
CA ILE A 102 -9.21 -6.43 6.74
C ILE A 102 -9.59 -7.65 7.59
N ASN A 103 -10.80 -8.18 7.44
CA ASN A 103 -11.35 -9.19 8.35
C ASN A 103 -10.87 -10.61 8.06
N LEU A 104 -10.74 -11.00 6.79
CA LEU A 104 -10.38 -12.36 6.38
C LEU A 104 -8.87 -12.50 6.21
N LEU A 105 -8.21 -11.51 5.60
CA LEU A 105 -6.78 -11.57 5.30
C LEU A 105 -5.91 -10.91 6.37
N GLY A 106 -6.50 -10.06 7.22
CA GLY A 106 -5.77 -9.34 8.26
C GLY A 106 -4.87 -8.24 7.69
N ALA A 107 -5.33 -7.55 6.64
CA ALA A 107 -4.60 -6.44 6.03
C ALA A 107 -4.37 -5.30 7.04
N GLU A 108 -3.10 -4.91 7.20
CA GLU A 108 -2.66 -3.76 8.01
C GLU A 108 -2.72 -2.45 7.21
N ARG A 109 -2.63 -2.55 5.88
CA ARG A 109 -2.80 -1.46 4.91
C ARG A 109 -3.67 -1.92 3.74
N ILE A 110 -4.27 -0.96 3.04
CA ILE A 110 -5.09 -1.22 1.86
C ILE A 110 -4.54 -0.41 0.70
N GLY A 111 -4.14 -1.10 -0.37
CA GLY A 111 -3.85 -0.51 -1.66
C GLY A 111 -5.08 0.20 -2.19
N HIS A 112 -4.98 1.51 -2.43
CA HIS A 112 -6.06 2.42 -2.81
C HIS A 112 -7.13 2.64 -1.73
N GLY A 113 -8.09 1.72 -1.58
CA GLY A 113 -9.31 1.96 -0.79
C GLY A 113 -10.17 3.10 -1.33
N PHE A 114 -10.07 3.42 -2.63
CA PHE A 114 -10.69 4.61 -3.23
C PHE A 114 -12.21 4.66 -3.05
N TYR A 115 -12.91 3.51 -3.14
CA TYR A 115 -14.38 3.45 -3.12
C TYR A 115 -15.00 3.25 -1.73
N ILE A 116 -14.24 3.31 -0.63
CA ILE A 116 -14.82 3.11 0.72
C ILE A 116 -15.92 4.12 1.06
N TYR A 117 -15.94 5.29 0.42
CA TYR A 117 -17.02 6.28 0.60
C TYR A 117 -18.42 5.76 0.22
N LYS A 118 -18.49 4.68 -0.58
CA LYS A 118 -19.75 4.04 -0.97
C LYS A 118 -20.28 3.06 0.08
N SER A 119 -19.49 2.70 1.09
CA SER A 119 -19.88 1.78 2.16
C SER A 119 -19.53 2.35 3.51
N LYS A 120 -20.56 2.72 4.29
CA LYS A 120 -20.38 3.20 5.66
C LYS A 120 -19.62 2.18 6.52
N GLU A 121 -19.89 0.90 6.32
CA GLU A 121 -19.22 -0.19 7.04
C GLU A 121 -17.72 -0.23 6.72
N ALA A 122 -17.34 -0.19 5.44
CA ALA A 122 -15.93 -0.18 5.06
C ALA A 122 -15.21 1.08 5.58
N TYR A 123 -15.88 2.23 5.48
CA TYR A 123 -15.36 3.51 5.97
C TYR A 123 -15.08 3.49 7.47
N ASP A 124 -16.07 3.07 8.26
CA ASP A 124 -15.96 3.00 9.71
C ASP A 124 -14.93 1.96 10.15
N LEU A 125 -14.88 0.81 9.47
CA LEU A 125 -13.92 -0.25 9.78
C LEU A 125 -12.47 0.19 9.56
N VAL A 126 -12.18 0.82 8.41
CA VAL A 126 -10.84 1.38 8.12
C VAL A 126 -10.43 2.37 9.20
N LYS A 127 -11.35 3.26 9.59
CA LYS A 127 -11.12 4.27 10.62
C LYS A 127 -10.92 3.66 12.01
N GLU A 128 -11.80 2.75 12.45
CA GLU A 128 -11.75 2.10 13.76
C GLU A 128 -10.46 1.29 13.93
N LYS A 129 -10.09 0.52 12.91
CA LYS A 129 -8.88 -0.31 12.92
C LYS A 129 -7.60 0.46 12.61
N SER A 130 -7.70 1.76 12.30
CA SER A 130 -6.57 2.62 11.93
C SER A 130 -5.77 2.07 10.74
N VAL A 131 -6.43 1.33 9.85
CA VAL A 131 -5.83 0.77 8.63
C VAL A 131 -5.44 1.91 7.71
N THR A 132 -4.21 1.90 7.21
CA THR A 132 -3.71 2.96 6.33
C THR A 132 -4.13 2.70 4.89
N LEU A 133 -4.69 3.72 4.23
CA LEU A 133 -4.95 3.69 2.79
C LEU A 133 -3.71 4.17 2.02
N GLU A 134 -3.28 3.38 1.03
CA GLU A 134 -2.19 3.72 0.11
C GLU A 134 -2.79 4.45 -1.09
N VAL A 135 -2.87 5.79 -1.00
CA VAL A 135 -3.61 6.63 -1.96
C VAL A 135 -2.73 6.97 -3.16
N CYS A 136 -3.26 6.75 -4.37
CA CYS A 136 -2.54 6.94 -5.63
C CYS A 136 -3.36 7.81 -6.61
N PRO A 137 -3.44 9.14 -6.41
CA PRO A 137 -4.42 9.97 -7.11
C PRO A 137 -4.29 9.99 -8.63
N LYS A 138 -3.08 10.14 -9.19
CA LYS A 138 -2.86 10.06 -10.64
C LYS A 138 -3.26 8.71 -11.21
N SER A 139 -2.90 7.62 -10.52
CA SER A 139 -3.30 6.26 -10.92
C SER A 139 -4.83 6.15 -10.98
N ASN A 140 -5.55 6.63 -9.97
CA ASN A 140 -7.02 6.61 -9.95
C ASN A 140 -7.67 7.46 -11.05
N ILE A 141 -7.00 8.51 -11.54
CA ILE A 141 -7.43 9.28 -12.72
C ILE A 141 -7.17 8.51 -14.02
N ASP A 142 -6.02 7.85 -14.12
CA ASP A 142 -5.64 7.08 -15.31
C ASP A 142 -6.53 5.84 -15.48
N THR A 143 -6.86 5.16 -14.38
CA THR A 143 -7.79 4.01 -14.33
C THR A 143 -9.27 4.40 -14.40
N LYS A 144 -9.57 5.71 -14.50
CA LYS A 144 -10.93 6.28 -14.62
C LYS A 144 -11.82 6.04 -13.40
N ALA A 145 -11.24 5.80 -12.22
CA ALA A 145 -11.97 5.77 -10.96
C ALA A 145 -12.51 7.17 -10.57
N VAL A 146 -11.78 8.22 -10.96
CA VAL A 146 -12.16 9.63 -10.82
C VAL A 146 -11.73 10.44 -12.05
N ASP A 147 -12.36 11.59 -12.30
CA ASP A 147 -12.09 12.44 -13.46
C ASP A 147 -10.92 13.43 -13.27
N SER A 148 -10.58 13.76 -12.03
CA SER A 148 -9.65 14.81 -11.69
C SER A 148 -9.20 14.72 -10.23
N TYR A 149 -8.07 15.36 -9.91
CA TYR A 149 -7.60 15.46 -8.53
C TYR A 149 -8.65 16.10 -7.62
N LYS A 150 -9.33 17.15 -8.08
CA LYS A 150 -10.31 17.91 -7.27
C LYS A 150 -11.44 17.04 -6.72
N ASN A 151 -11.82 16.00 -7.46
CA ASN A 151 -12.90 15.10 -7.10
C ASN A 151 -12.41 13.86 -6.34
N HIS A 152 -11.10 13.74 -6.08
CA HIS A 152 -10.56 12.60 -5.35
C HIS A 152 -10.95 12.66 -3.86
N PRO A 153 -11.49 11.58 -3.27
CA PRO A 153 -12.04 11.61 -1.91
C PRO A 153 -10.99 11.57 -0.80
N PHE A 154 -9.69 11.49 -1.12
CA PHE A 154 -8.66 11.19 -0.13
C PHE A 154 -8.55 12.29 0.92
N TYR A 155 -8.72 13.55 0.51
CA TYR A 155 -8.60 14.68 1.41
C TYR A 155 -9.72 14.63 2.46
N LYS A 156 -10.94 14.25 2.06
CA LYS A 156 -12.03 13.98 3.02
C LYS A 156 -11.67 12.85 3.99
N TYR A 157 -11.09 11.76 3.50
CA TYR A 157 -10.69 10.62 4.35
C TYR A 157 -9.70 11.06 5.42
N TYR A 158 -8.68 11.80 5.00
CA TYR A 158 -7.70 12.40 5.88
C TYR A 158 -8.35 13.31 6.94
N LYS A 159 -9.20 14.25 6.53
CA LYS A 159 -9.90 15.17 7.46
C LYS A 159 -10.83 14.43 8.43
N ASP A 160 -11.38 13.29 8.03
CA ASP A 160 -12.20 12.44 8.89
C ASP A 160 -11.36 11.53 9.81
N GLY A 161 -10.02 11.63 9.77
CA GLY A 161 -9.11 10.92 10.66
C GLY A 161 -8.62 9.57 10.14
N ILE A 162 -8.91 9.20 8.90
CA ILE A 162 -8.35 7.99 8.28
C ILE A 162 -6.86 8.21 8.00
N ASN A 163 -6.04 7.21 8.32
CA ASN A 163 -4.62 7.21 7.98
C ASN A 163 -4.46 7.02 6.48
N ILE A 164 -3.69 7.89 5.84
CA ILE A 164 -3.39 7.81 4.42
C ILE A 164 -1.88 7.94 4.19
N SER A 165 -1.41 7.41 3.06
CA SER A 165 -0.12 7.73 2.46
C SER A 165 -0.34 8.15 1.02
N ILE A 166 0.54 9.00 0.48
CA ILE A 166 0.50 9.42 -0.93
C ILE A 166 1.57 8.63 -1.68
N SER A 167 1.17 7.94 -2.73
CA SER A 167 2.01 7.04 -3.54
C SER A 167 1.79 7.28 -5.03
N THR A 168 2.77 6.93 -5.85
CA THR A 168 2.68 7.05 -7.32
C THR A 168 2.04 5.85 -7.99
N ASP A 169 1.89 4.72 -7.27
CA ASP A 169 1.59 3.42 -7.84
C ASP A 169 2.60 3.08 -8.96
N ASN A 170 2.21 3.20 -10.24
CA ASN A 170 3.05 2.87 -11.39
C ASN A 170 3.69 4.12 -12.03
N ARG A 171 4.92 4.46 -11.65
CA ARG A 171 5.64 5.64 -12.19
C ARG A 171 5.75 5.67 -13.73
N THR A 172 6.02 4.52 -14.36
CA THR A 172 6.23 4.43 -15.81
C THR A 172 4.94 4.48 -16.60
N VAL A 173 3.87 3.86 -16.09
CA VAL A 173 2.55 3.81 -16.74
C VAL A 173 1.86 5.17 -16.61
N SER A 174 1.86 5.75 -15.41
CA SER A 174 1.23 7.04 -15.15
C SER A 174 2.10 8.24 -15.56
N ASN A 175 3.37 8.01 -15.90
CA ASN A 175 4.38 9.01 -16.23
C ASN A 175 4.40 10.15 -15.18
N ILE A 176 4.64 9.77 -13.92
CA ILE A 176 4.63 10.69 -12.79
C ILE A 176 5.73 10.36 -11.76
N THR A 177 6.22 11.38 -11.08
CA THR A 177 7.10 11.30 -9.92
C THR A 177 6.34 11.63 -8.62
N LEU A 178 6.89 11.23 -7.48
CA LEU A 178 6.27 11.56 -6.19
C LEU A 178 6.20 13.08 -5.98
N SER A 179 7.23 13.84 -6.39
CA SER A 179 7.23 15.30 -6.29
C SER A 179 6.09 15.94 -7.10
N GLU A 180 5.82 15.47 -8.31
CA GLU A 180 4.71 15.95 -9.14
C GLU A 180 3.33 15.58 -8.57
N GLU A 181 3.21 14.37 -7.99
CA GLU A 181 1.99 13.93 -7.29
C GLU A 181 1.71 14.84 -6.09
N LEU A 182 2.75 15.12 -5.29
CA LEU A 182 2.68 16.02 -4.14
C LEU A 182 2.31 17.44 -4.57
N GLU A 183 3.01 18.01 -5.56
CA GLU A 183 2.69 19.33 -6.10
C GLU A 183 1.22 19.42 -6.55
N SER A 184 0.72 18.37 -7.23
CA SER A 184 -0.66 18.31 -7.70
C SER A 184 -1.66 18.35 -6.55
N ILE A 185 -1.44 17.60 -5.47
CA ILE A 185 -2.35 17.60 -4.31
C ILE A 185 -2.25 18.88 -3.48
N PHE A 186 -1.05 19.46 -3.32
CA PHE A 186 -0.86 20.73 -2.62
C PHE A 186 -1.66 21.84 -3.30
N ASN A 187 -1.50 21.97 -4.62
CA ASN A 187 -2.19 22.99 -5.41
C ASN A 187 -3.70 22.75 -5.48
N THR A 188 -4.14 21.50 -5.60
CA THR A 188 -5.58 21.19 -5.78
C THR A 188 -6.38 21.34 -4.49
N PHE A 189 -5.82 20.90 -3.35
CA PHE A 189 -6.54 20.86 -2.07
C PHE A 189 -6.16 22.00 -1.13
N ASN A 190 -5.23 22.87 -1.53
CA ASN A 190 -4.61 23.89 -0.66
C ASN A 190 -4.04 23.26 0.62
N LEU A 191 -3.39 22.10 0.46
CA LEU A 191 -2.84 21.33 1.58
C LEU A 191 -1.79 22.20 2.30
N THR A 192 -1.91 22.33 3.62
CA THR A 192 -0.87 23.04 4.38
C THR A 192 0.33 22.13 4.63
N LEU A 193 1.48 22.74 4.94
CA LEU A 193 2.66 21.96 5.33
C LEU A 193 2.39 21.13 6.60
N ASP A 194 1.63 21.68 7.56
CA ASP A 194 1.24 20.96 8.78
C ASP A 194 0.38 19.72 8.48
N GLU A 195 -0.58 19.84 7.56
CA GLU A 195 -1.41 18.72 7.14
C GLU A 195 -0.58 17.65 6.42
N TYR A 196 0.35 18.08 5.56
CA TYR A 196 1.27 17.15 4.90
C TYR A 196 2.21 16.46 5.88
N ASN A 197 2.77 17.19 6.84
CA ASN A 197 3.62 16.65 7.91
C ASN A 197 2.89 15.60 8.75
N ASP A 198 1.60 15.81 9.04
CA ASP A 198 0.75 14.84 9.72
C ASP A 198 0.48 13.60 8.84
N ILE A 199 0.15 13.78 7.55
CA ILE A 199 0.01 12.68 6.58
C ILE A 199 1.31 11.85 6.51
N TYR A 200 2.45 12.51 6.37
CA TYR A 200 3.77 11.88 6.32
C TYR A 200 4.08 11.14 7.64
N SER A 201 3.82 11.75 8.79
CA SER A 201 4.05 11.10 10.08
C SER A 201 3.21 9.83 10.25
N ARG A 202 1.96 9.85 9.77
CA ARG A 202 1.07 8.68 9.77
C ARG A 202 1.54 7.59 8.81
N SER A 203 2.04 7.97 7.62
CA SER A 203 2.60 7.02 6.65
C SER A 203 3.88 6.35 7.16
N VAL A 204 4.75 7.09 7.84
CA VAL A 204 5.95 6.53 8.48
C VAL A 204 5.58 5.53 9.57
N LYS A 205 4.58 5.84 10.41
CA LYS A 205 4.11 4.92 11.46
C LYS A 205 3.57 3.61 10.89
N SER A 206 2.89 3.65 9.73
CA SER A 206 2.37 2.48 9.04
C SER A 206 3.37 1.79 8.11
N ALA A 207 4.59 2.31 7.97
CA ALA A 207 5.62 1.67 7.18
C ALA A 207 6.00 0.30 7.77
N PHE A 208 6.18 -0.70 6.89
CA PHE A 208 6.67 -2.02 7.27
C PHE A 208 8.20 -2.02 7.32
N CYS A 209 8.74 -1.38 8.36
CA CYS A 209 10.16 -1.30 8.70
C CYS A 209 10.35 -1.30 10.22
N ASP A 210 11.61 -1.40 10.68
CA ASP A 210 11.95 -1.32 12.10
C ASP A 210 11.73 0.07 12.69
N ASP A 211 11.63 0.12 14.02
CA ASP A 211 11.35 1.36 14.76
C ASP A 211 12.46 2.39 14.60
N GLN A 212 13.73 1.95 14.48
CA GLN A 212 14.86 2.85 14.26
C GLN A 212 14.73 3.61 12.93
N THR A 213 14.30 2.93 11.87
CA THR A 213 14.03 3.52 10.57
C THR A 213 12.87 4.51 10.66
N LYS A 214 11.81 4.17 11.41
CA LYS A 214 10.68 5.10 11.63
C LYS A 214 11.11 6.35 12.38
N GLU A 215 11.88 6.20 13.46
CA GLU A 215 12.42 7.31 14.25
C GLU A 215 13.28 8.24 13.38
N TRP A 216 14.15 7.67 12.55
CA TRP A 216 14.96 8.44 11.59
C TRP A 216 14.07 9.19 10.58
N LEU A 217 13.10 8.50 9.95
CA LEU A 217 12.18 9.12 8.99
C LEU A 217 11.35 10.26 9.61
N LEU A 218 10.98 10.16 10.89
CA LEU A 218 10.24 11.21 11.59
C LEU A 218 11.08 12.47 11.88
N THR A 219 12.41 12.41 11.80
CA THR A 219 13.27 13.60 11.94
C THR A 219 13.15 14.58 10.77
N PHE A 220 12.58 14.15 9.64
CA PHE A 220 12.34 15.00 8.47
C PHE A 220 11.04 15.81 8.56
N VAL A 221 10.22 15.57 9.60
CA VAL A 221 9.03 16.37 9.91
C VAL A 221 9.49 17.64 10.60
N ASN A 222 9.38 18.78 9.90
CA ASN A 222 9.72 20.11 10.43
C ASN A 222 8.48 20.92 10.77
#